data_AF-A0AB39XMG6-F1
#
_entry.id   AF-A0AB39XMG6-F1
#
_cell.length_a   1.000
_cell.length_b   1.000
_cell.length_c   1.000
_cell.angle_alpha   90.00
_cell.angle_beta   90.00
_cell.angle_gamma   90.00
#
_symmetry.space_group_name_H-M   'P 1'
#
loop_
_entity.id
_entity.type
_entity.pdbx_description
1 polymer ?
#
loop_
_entity_poly.entity_id
_entity_poly.type
_entity_poly.pdbx_seq_one_letter_code
_entity_poly.pdbx_strand_id
1 'polypeptide(L)'
;MSWLDTLKGRAQEAKAKPAEARPAPKPRQRREIKLAWFQTAAPSDRDECGAVEAVRYFVADGVVTICDERGKPTGKTAVLAERDEPGAIAARMGRAGWIASGVGGGFNRPIQYRPLGIA
;
A
#
# COMPACT_ATOMS: atom_id res chain seq x y z
N MET A 1 41.57 -45.17 3.32
CA MET A 1 40.27 -44.60 3.77
C MET A 1 39.36 -44.49 2.56
N SER A 2 38.16 -45.08 2.64
CA SER A 2 37.21 -45.10 1.53
C SER A 2 36.48 -43.75 1.43
N TRP A 3 36.17 -43.30 0.21
CA TRP A 3 35.37 -42.10 -0.06
C TRP A 3 33.98 -42.14 0.63
N LEU A 4 33.45 -43.34 0.81
CA LEU A 4 32.21 -43.60 1.56
C LEU A 4 32.33 -43.26 3.05
N ASP A 5 33.50 -43.45 3.65
CA ASP A 5 33.73 -43.12 5.06
C ASP A 5 33.82 -41.60 5.26
N THR A 6 34.36 -40.88 4.27
CA THR A 6 34.44 -39.41 4.27
C THR A 6 33.07 -38.78 4.14
N LEU A 7 32.18 -39.37 3.32
CA LEU A 7 30.79 -38.94 3.19
C LEU A 7 29.98 -39.17 4.47
N LYS A 8 30.15 -40.33 5.11
CA LYS A 8 29.51 -40.65 6.39
C LYS A 8 29.98 -39.71 7.51
N GLY A 9 31.28 -39.41 7.56
CA GLY A 9 31.84 -38.45 8.52
C GLY A 9 31.22 -37.06 8.38
N ARG A 10 31.17 -36.51 7.15
CA ARG A 10 30.55 -35.20 6.88
C ARG A 10 29.05 -35.16 7.22
N ALA A 11 28.34 -36.25 6.98
CA ALA A 11 26.91 -36.34 7.31
C ALA A 11 26.67 -36.34 8.83
N GLN A 12 27.55 -36.95 9.62
CA GLN A 12 27.48 -36.90 11.09
C GLN A 12 27.87 -35.52 11.63
N GLU A 13 28.87 -34.89 11.04
CA GLU A 13 29.30 -33.53 11.39
C GLU A 13 28.20 -32.48 11.13
N ALA A 14 27.45 -32.64 10.02
CA ALA A 14 26.31 -31.80 9.69
C ALA A 14 25.12 -32.01 10.64
N LYS A 15 24.91 -33.24 11.15
CA LYS A 15 23.89 -33.54 12.17
C LYS A 15 24.26 -33.05 13.57
N ALA A 16 25.56 -32.97 13.87
CA ALA A 16 26.07 -32.54 15.17
C ALA A 16 26.04 -31.01 15.34
N LYS A 17 25.92 -30.24 14.25
CA LYS A 17 25.68 -28.80 14.35
C LYS A 17 24.29 -28.56 14.92
N PRO A 18 24.15 -27.95 16.12
CA PRO A 18 22.85 -27.56 16.62
C PRO A 18 22.23 -26.61 15.59
N ALA A 19 21.04 -26.95 15.11
CA ALA A 19 20.30 -26.06 14.23
C ALA A 19 20.13 -24.73 14.95
N GLU A 20 20.71 -23.66 14.40
CA GLU A 20 20.47 -22.30 14.90
C GLU A 20 18.96 -22.11 15.00
N ALA A 21 18.50 -21.86 16.23
CA ALA A 21 17.10 -21.63 16.51
C ALA A 21 16.64 -20.48 15.63
N ARG A 22 15.75 -20.76 14.67
CA ARG A 22 15.15 -19.71 13.84
C ARG A 22 14.60 -18.64 14.79
N PRO A 23 14.98 -17.37 14.64
CA PRO A 23 14.51 -16.33 15.53
C PRO A 23 12.98 -16.36 15.53
N ALA A 24 12.39 -16.37 16.73
CA ALA A 24 10.94 -16.36 16.89
C ALA A 24 10.35 -15.19 16.07
N PRO A 25 9.26 -15.41 15.32
CA PRO A 25 8.64 -14.31 14.57
C PRO A 25 8.25 -13.22 15.57
N LYS A 26 8.77 -12.01 15.36
CA LYS A 26 8.42 -10.85 16.20
C LYS A 26 6.90 -10.69 16.22
N PRO A 27 6.30 -10.40 17.39
CA PRO A 27 4.86 -10.21 17.49
C PRO A 27 4.42 -9.12 16.51
N ARG A 28 3.43 -9.42 15.66
CA ARG A 28 2.88 -8.44 14.72
C ARG A 28 2.26 -7.31 15.54
N GLN A 29 2.89 -6.13 15.52
CA GLN A 29 2.28 -4.94 16.09
C GLN A 29 0.91 -4.73 15.45
N ARG A 30 -0.12 -4.57 16.29
CA ARG A 30 -1.49 -4.34 15.83
C ARG A 30 -1.51 -2.96 15.17
N ARG A 31 -1.59 -2.94 13.84
CA ARG A 31 -1.60 -1.71 13.04
C ARG A 31 -2.90 -0.96 13.31
N GLU A 32 -2.78 0.27 13.80
CA GLU A 32 -3.92 1.16 13.96
C GLU A 32 -4.39 1.60 12.57
N ILE A 33 -5.62 1.25 12.21
CA ILE A 33 -6.24 1.68 10.96
C ILE A 33 -6.83 3.06 11.20
N LYS A 34 -6.35 4.04 10.43
CA LYS A 34 -6.80 5.43 10.43
C LYS A 34 -7.61 5.73 9.18
N LEU A 35 -8.45 6.74 9.27
CA LEU A 35 -9.29 7.23 8.19
C LEU A 35 -8.80 8.61 7.74
N ALA A 36 -8.71 8.83 6.44
CA ALA A 36 -8.54 10.16 5.85
C ALA A 36 -9.63 10.37 4.79
N TRP A 37 -9.96 11.62 4.53
CA TRP A 37 -10.96 12.02 3.53
C TRP A 37 -10.30 12.81 2.42
N PHE A 38 -10.74 12.61 1.19
CA PHE A 38 -10.33 13.42 0.06
C PHE A 38 -11.53 13.83 -0.79
N GLN A 39 -11.44 15.02 -1.38
CA GLN A 39 -12.50 15.56 -2.21
C GLN A 39 -12.45 14.98 -3.63
N THR A 40 -13.61 14.56 -4.11
CA THR A 40 -13.83 14.00 -5.46
C THR A 40 -14.55 14.98 -6.39
N ALA A 41 -15.44 15.83 -5.86
CA ALA A 41 -16.10 16.91 -6.58
C ALA A 41 -16.05 18.22 -5.79
N ALA A 42 -15.73 19.31 -6.49
CA ALA A 42 -15.86 20.66 -5.95
C ALA A 42 -17.34 21.00 -5.77
N PRO A 43 -17.72 21.75 -4.73
CA PRO A 43 -19.05 22.33 -4.65
C PRO A 43 -19.25 23.32 -5.80
N SER A 44 -20.30 23.13 -6.59
CA SER A 44 -20.63 23.92 -7.79
C SER A 44 -21.51 25.11 -7.49
N ASP A 45 -22.44 24.96 -6.53
CA ASP A 45 -23.46 25.96 -6.20
C ASP A 45 -23.89 25.86 -4.73
N ARG A 46 -24.74 26.80 -4.29
CA ARG A 46 -25.19 26.94 -2.90
C ARG A 46 -25.89 25.69 -2.32
N ASP A 47 -26.47 24.86 -3.19
CA ASP A 47 -27.23 23.66 -2.81
C ASP A 47 -26.46 22.34 -3.08
N GLU A 48 -25.30 22.39 -3.75
CA GLU A 48 -24.54 21.20 -4.14
C GLU A 48 -23.21 21.13 -3.37
N CYS A 49 -23.21 20.36 -2.27
CA CYS A 49 -22.12 20.28 -1.28
C CYS A 49 -20.82 19.62 -1.77
N GLY A 50 -20.69 19.33 -3.06
CA GLY A 50 -19.59 18.55 -3.61
C GLY A 50 -19.61 17.08 -3.15
N ALA A 51 -18.48 16.39 -3.29
CA ALA A 51 -18.36 14.98 -2.91
C ALA A 51 -16.99 14.67 -2.29
N VAL A 52 -16.99 13.74 -1.32
CA VAL A 52 -15.80 13.25 -0.63
C VAL A 52 -15.80 11.72 -0.60
N GLU A 53 -14.60 11.14 -0.60
CA GLU A 53 -14.36 9.71 -0.48
C GLU A 53 -13.43 9.44 0.70
N ALA A 54 -13.61 8.29 1.34
CA ALA A 54 -12.79 7.87 2.45
C ALA A 54 -11.64 6.98 1.98
N VAL A 55 -10.46 7.17 2.56
CA VAL A 55 -9.33 6.26 2.41
C VAL A 55 -8.86 5.78 3.78
N ARG A 56 -8.70 4.46 3.89
CA ARG A 56 -8.15 3.82 5.10
C ARG A 56 -6.66 3.60 4.94
N TYR A 57 -5.91 3.90 5.98
CA TYR A 57 -4.46 3.75 5.96
C TYR A 57 -3.94 3.33 7.33
N PHE A 58 -2.71 2.84 7.38
CA PHE A 58 -1.96 2.67 8.61
C PHE A 58 -0.53 3.16 8.40
N VAL A 59 0.14 3.50 9.49
CA VAL A 59 1.55 3.90 9.48
C VAL A 59 2.36 2.82 10.19
N ALA A 60 3.43 2.35 9.54
CA ALA A 60 4.38 1.43 10.14
C ALA A 60 5.78 1.78 9.63
N ASP A 61 6.76 1.86 10.53
CA ASP A 61 8.18 2.09 10.19
C ASP A 61 8.40 3.34 9.30
N GLY A 62 7.66 4.42 9.55
CA GLY A 62 7.74 5.65 8.74
C GLY A 62 7.10 5.53 7.35
N VAL A 63 6.33 4.48 7.08
CA VAL A 63 5.65 4.24 5.80
C VAL A 63 4.14 4.31 5.99
N VAL A 64 3.48 5.15 5.19
CA VAL A 64 2.02 5.15 5.03
C VAL A 64 1.64 4.06 4.06
N THR A 65 0.71 3.19 4.45
CA THR A 65 0.16 2.14 3.59
C THR A 65 -1.35 2.26 3.52
N ILE A 66 -1.90 2.27 2.30
CA ILE A 66 -3.36 2.25 2.09
C ILE A 66 -3.89 0.83 2.27
N CYS A 67 -4.99 0.69 3.00
CA CYS A 67 -5.63 -0.59 3.28
C CYS A 67 -7.13 -0.58 3.00
N ASP A 68 -7.72 -1.78 2.95
CA ASP A 68 -9.17 -1.98 2.92
C ASP A 68 -9.79 -1.83 4.33
N GLU A 69 -11.10 -2.06 4.44
CA GLU A 69 -11.84 -1.98 5.71
C GLU A 69 -11.39 -3.00 6.75
N ARG A 70 -10.77 -4.10 6.31
CA ARG A 70 -10.25 -5.18 7.15
C ARG A 70 -8.77 -4.98 7.48
N GLY A 71 -8.16 -3.88 7.03
CA GLY A 71 -6.75 -3.58 7.22
C GLY A 71 -5.79 -4.31 6.27
N LYS A 72 -6.31 -4.95 5.21
CA LYS A 72 -5.48 -5.59 4.19
C LYS A 72 -4.79 -4.51 3.32
N PRO A 73 -3.47 -4.53 3.16
CA PRO A 73 -2.76 -3.59 2.30
C PRO A 73 -3.23 -3.71 0.85
N THR A 74 -3.45 -2.58 0.20
CA THR A 74 -3.83 -2.49 -1.22
C THR A 74 -2.63 -2.47 -2.17
N GLY A 75 -1.40 -2.56 -1.62
CA GLY A 75 -0.14 -2.48 -2.37
C GLY A 75 0.36 -1.05 -2.61
N LYS A 76 -0.39 -0.02 -2.20
CA LYS A 76 0.02 1.38 -2.29
C LYS A 76 0.67 1.83 -0.99
N THR A 77 1.94 2.22 -1.07
CA THR A 77 2.75 2.67 0.06
C THR A 77 3.53 3.94 -0.27
N ALA A 78 3.78 4.80 0.72
CA ALA A 78 4.64 5.96 0.60
C ALA A 78 5.49 6.13 1.87
N VAL A 79 6.76 6.47 1.70
CA VAL A 79 7.65 6.82 2.81
C VAL A 79 7.32 8.24 3.27
N LEU A 80 7.20 8.44 4.58
CA LEU A 80 6.98 9.75 5.18
C LEU A 80 8.30 10.50 5.31
N ALA A 81 8.33 11.75 4.87
CA ALA A 81 9.37 12.69 5.28
C ALA A 81 9.12 13.18 6.72
N GLU A 82 10.14 13.78 7.33
CA GLU A 82 10.12 14.25 8.73
C GLU A 82 8.98 15.24 9.05
N ARG A 83 8.47 15.94 8.05
CA ARG A 83 7.39 16.94 8.18
C ARG A 83 6.08 16.55 7.50
N ASP A 84 6.00 15.34 6.95
CA ASP A 84 4.80 14.91 6.24
C ASP A 84 3.70 14.51 7.23
N GLU A 85 2.50 15.03 7.00
CA GLU A 85 1.31 14.63 7.74
C GLU A 85 0.75 13.33 7.10
N PRO A 86 0.67 12.20 7.84
CA PRO A 86 0.27 10.92 7.27
C PRO A 86 -1.12 10.92 6.64
N GLY A 87 -2.07 11.67 7.21
CA GLY A 87 -3.42 11.82 6.69
C GLY A 87 -3.44 12.49 5.31
N ALA A 88 -2.71 13.59 5.14
CA ALA A 88 -2.56 14.29 3.87
C ALA A 88 -1.93 13.41 2.78
N ILE A 89 -0.90 12.63 3.13
CA ILE A 89 -0.26 11.69 2.19
C ILE A 89 -1.23 10.58 1.79
N ALA A 90 -1.94 9.99 2.77
CA ALA A 90 -2.95 8.98 2.51
C ALA A 90 -4.09 9.51 1.62
N ALA A 91 -4.60 10.72 1.89
CA ALA A 91 -5.62 11.39 1.08
C ALA A 91 -5.16 11.61 -0.36
N ARG A 92 -3.90 12.05 -0.55
CA ARG A 92 -3.31 12.24 -1.89
C ARG A 92 -3.20 10.91 -2.64
N MET A 93 -2.74 9.85 -1.98
CA MET A 93 -2.65 8.51 -2.56
C MET A 93 -4.03 7.92 -2.88
N GLY A 94 -5.01 8.12 -2.00
CA GLY A 94 -6.40 7.73 -2.20
C GLY A 94 -6.99 8.40 -3.45
N ARG A 95 -6.82 9.72 -3.56
CA ARG A 95 -7.25 10.50 -4.73
C ARG A 95 -6.58 10.03 -6.02
N ALA A 96 -5.27 9.83 -6.02
CA ALA A 96 -4.57 9.31 -7.19
C ALA A 96 -5.08 7.92 -7.60
N GLY A 97 -5.37 7.07 -6.61
CA GLY A 97 -5.99 5.77 -6.83
C GLY A 97 -7.40 5.82 -7.42
N TRP A 98 -8.21 6.77 -6.95
CA TRP A 98 -9.57 7.00 -7.44
C TRP A 98 -9.59 7.59 -8.85
N ILE A 99 -8.67 8.51 -9.17
CA ILE A 99 -8.50 9.02 -10.53
C ILE A 99 -8.13 7.86 -11.47
N ALA A 100 -7.19 7.00 -11.05
CA ALA A 100 -6.74 5.86 -11.86
C ALA A 100 -7.82 4.77 -12.03
N SER A 101 -8.78 4.65 -11.11
CA SER A 101 -9.85 3.65 -11.23
C SER A 101 -10.96 4.04 -12.22
N GLY A 102 -11.01 5.30 -12.66
CA GLY A 102 -12.02 5.78 -13.62
C GLY A 102 -13.44 5.85 -13.03
N VAL A 103 -13.59 5.68 -11.72
CA VAL A 103 -14.88 5.71 -10.99
C VAL A 103 -15.37 7.16 -10.78
N GLY A 104 -14.51 8.15 -11.04
CA GLY A 104 -14.90 9.56 -11.01
C GLY A 104 -15.74 10.01 -12.19
N GLY A 105 -16.76 10.82 -11.91
CA GLY A 105 -17.58 11.50 -12.91
C GLY A 105 -16.73 12.22 -13.97
N GLY A 106 -17.29 12.36 -15.17
CA GLY A 106 -16.57 12.67 -16.42
C GLY A 106 -15.73 13.95 -16.45
N PHE A 107 -15.77 14.79 -15.41
CA PHE A 107 -15.03 16.04 -15.32
C PHE A 107 -13.50 15.87 -15.29
N ASN A 108 -12.98 14.78 -14.71
CA ASN A 108 -11.54 14.51 -14.63
C ASN A 108 -11.02 13.55 -15.73
N ARG A 109 -11.80 13.31 -16.79
CA ARG A 109 -11.35 12.45 -17.89
C ARG A 109 -10.47 13.25 -18.86
N PRO A 110 -9.44 12.63 -19.48
CA PRO A 110 -8.78 13.25 -20.61
C PRO A 110 -9.82 13.60 -21.68
N ILE A 111 -9.78 14.85 -22.15
CA ILE A 111 -10.67 15.33 -23.21
C ILE A 111 -10.37 14.52 -24.47
N GLN A 112 -11.27 13.60 -24.81
CA GLN A 112 -11.19 12.88 -26.07
C GLN A 112 -11.73 13.80 -27.18
N TYR A 113 -10.84 14.55 -27.82
CA TYR A 113 -11.20 15.26 -29.05
C TYR A 113 -11.59 14.23 -30.10
N ARG A 114 -12.82 14.33 -30.64
CA ARG A 114 -13.14 13.61 -31.87
C ARG A 114 -12.19 14.13 -32.96
N PRO A 115 -11.70 13.26 -33.88
CA PRO A 115 -10.96 13.74 -35.04
C PRO A 115 -11.84 14.80 -35.72
N LEU A 116 -11.31 16.01 -35.85
CA LEU A 116 -11.93 17.08 -36.63
C LEU A 116 -12.11 16.51 -38.04
N GLY A 117 -13.33 16.09 -38.35
CA GLY A 117 -13.69 15.56 -39.64
C GLY A 117 -13.53 16.66 -40.67
N ILE A 118 -12.33 16.76 -41.23
CA ILE A 118 -12.09 17.41 -42.51
C ILE A 118 -12.40 16.32 -43.53
N ALA A 119 -13.66 16.29 -43.95
CA ALA A 119 -14.11 15.59 -45.16
C ALA A 119 -14.08 16.58 -46.32
#